data_AF-A0A967BL48-F1
#
_entry.id   AF-A0A967BL48-F1
#
_cell.length_a   1.000
_cell.length_b   1.000
_cell.length_c   1.000
_cell.angle_alpha   90.00
_cell.angle_beta   90.00
_cell.angle_gamma   90.00
#
_symmetry.space_group_name_H-M   'P 1'
#
loop_
_entity.id
_entity.type
_entity.pdbx_description
1 polymer ?
#
loop_
_entity_poly.entity_id
_entity_poly.type
_entity_poly.pdbx_seq_one_letter_code
_entity_poly.pdbx_strand_id
1 'polypeptide(L)'
;MNEINLQRLKRGWNRLNLVKRISVPFSLKNPVYVFHHIPKCGGTSLIKILNKWFIVVHDYRKDWSNSHRSPINIKKLRSTHCLAGHWELPEVYLKERYPEVFYDDRYKVFTFLRDPLEHSLSLYRYEKENNQTDITDIEEHFTIRPNYIATILNADEKNYKEIIDRYFFVGILERMDKSITILSNLIRKKHYKIPWINKTKLDSNTNSEKLSKPKIDKFKEINKVDYLIYNYALKKLNAMINDPKY
;
A
#
# COMPACT_ATOMS: atom_id res chain seq x y z
N MET A 1 35.19 29.97 9.33
CA MET A 1 34.65 28.59 9.38
C MET A 1 34.57 28.13 7.92
N ASN A 2 35.59 27.36 7.47
CA ASN A 2 36.01 27.30 6.06
C ASN A 2 35.31 26.20 5.24
N GLU A 3 35.02 26.51 3.97
CA GLU A 3 34.36 25.68 2.95
C GLU A 3 35.06 24.33 2.62
N ILE A 4 36.23 24.07 3.20
CA ILE A 4 37.05 22.88 2.93
C ILE A 4 36.48 21.62 3.62
N ASN A 5 35.61 21.76 4.63
CA ASN A 5 35.02 20.61 5.34
C ASN A 5 33.76 20.00 4.69
N LEU A 6 33.14 20.67 3.73
CA LEU A 6 31.93 20.15 3.04
C LEU A 6 32.24 19.17 1.90
N GLN A 7 33.46 19.16 1.36
CA GLN A 7 33.85 18.22 0.30
C GLN A 7 34.32 16.85 0.81
N ARG A 8 34.73 16.74 2.09
CA ARG A 8 35.14 15.45 2.69
C ARG A 8 33.98 14.56 3.11
N LEU A 9 32.78 15.11 3.35
CA LEU A 9 31.57 14.33 3.66
C LEU A 9 30.89 13.72 2.42
N LYS A 10 31.24 14.15 1.20
CA LYS A 10 30.65 13.64 -0.05
C LYS A 10 31.37 12.44 -0.67
N ARG A 11 32.48 11.97 -0.09
CA ARG A 11 33.31 10.89 -0.67
C ARG A 11 33.20 9.53 0.04
N GLY A 12 32.35 9.39 1.06
CA GLY A 12 32.28 8.19 1.91
C GLY A 12 31.14 7.19 1.65
N TRP A 13 30.20 7.48 0.73
CA TRP A 13 28.95 6.70 0.61
C TRP A 13 28.82 5.85 -0.67
N ASN A 14 29.90 5.63 -1.43
CA ASN A 14 29.83 4.93 -2.72
C ASN A 14 30.61 3.60 -2.78
N ARG A 15 30.92 2.96 -1.65
CA ARG A 15 31.49 1.61 -1.64
C ARG A 15 30.87 0.76 -0.55
N LEU A 16 29.70 0.18 -0.82
CA LEU A 16 29.29 -1.11 -0.26
C LEU A 16 28.18 -1.70 -1.14
N ASN A 17 28.49 -2.86 -1.74
CA ASN A 17 27.62 -3.76 -2.48
C ASN A 17 27.23 -3.38 -3.91
N LEU A 18 28.24 -3.18 -4.78
CA LEU A 18 28.08 -3.44 -6.22
C LEU A 18 28.07 -4.97 -6.44
N VAL A 19 27.00 -5.63 -6.00
CA VAL A 19 26.69 -6.99 -6.44
C VAL A 19 26.52 -6.91 -7.95
N LYS A 20 27.39 -7.57 -8.73
CA LYS A 20 27.20 -7.78 -10.17
C LYS A 20 25.85 -8.48 -10.35
N ARG A 21 24.79 -7.70 -10.57
CA ARG A 21 23.44 -8.21 -10.78
C ARG A 21 23.37 -8.72 -12.20
N ILE A 22 23.60 -10.03 -12.34
CA ILE A 22 23.36 -10.77 -13.59
C ILE A 22 21.93 -10.48 -14.03
N SER A 23 21.78 -9.90 -15.23
CA SER A 23 20.47 -9.66 -15.82
C SER A 23 19.89 -11.00 -16.25
N VAL A 24 19.03 -11.58 -15.41
CA VAL A 24 18.29 -12.78 -15.80
C VAL A 24 17.18 -12.35 -16.77
N PRO A 25 17.09 -12.95 -17.99
CA PRO A 25 15.97 -12.72 -18.89
C PRO A 25 14.65 -13.12 -18.23
N PHE A 26 13.55 -12.57 -18.73
CA PHE A 26 12.22 -12.86 -18.20
C PHE A 26 11.92 -14.37 -18.25
N SER A 27 11.38 -14.89 -17.16
CA SER A 27 10.72 -16.20 -17.12
C SER A 27 9.53 -16.11 -16.17
N LEU A 28 8.52 -16.98 -16.34
CA LEU A 28 7.37 -17.06 -15.41
C LEU A 28 7.80 -17.27 -13.95
N LYS A 29 9.00 -17.82 -13.72
CA LYS A 29 9.60 -17.98 -12.38
C LYS A 29 10.06 -16.65 -11.76
N ASN A 30 10.08 -15.56 -12.53
CA ASN A 30 10.67 -14.27 -12.20
C ASN A 30 9.73 -13.11 -12.61
N PRO A 31 8.56 -12.94 -11.96
CA PRO A 31 7.62 -11.88 -12.28
C PRO A 31 8.12 -10.50 -11.85
N VAL A 32 7.50 -9.45 -12.39
CA VAL A 32 7.56 -8.08 -11.89
C VAL A 32 6.45 -7.91 -10.85
N TYR A 33 6.80 -7.43 -9.66
CA TYR A 33 5.82 -7.18 -8.62
C TYR A 33 5.26 -5.76 -8.73
N VAL A 34 3.95 -5.63 -8.48
CA VAL A 34 3.24 -4.34 -8.50
C VAL A 34 2.56 -4.14 -7.16
N PHE A 35 3.05 -3.19 -6.38
CA PHE A 35 2.44 -2.80 -5.12
C PHE A 35 1.40 -1.70 -5.36
N HIS A 36 0.12 -2.09 -5.35
CA HIS A 36 -0.99 -1.15 -5.30
C HIS A 36 -1.06 -0.53 -3.90
N HIS A 37 -0.43 0.63 -3.73
CA HIS A 37 -0.28 1.25 -2.42
C HIS A 37 -1.53 2.08 -2.12
N ILE A 38 -2.42 1.54 -1.30
CA ILE A 38 -3.56 2.31 -0.77
C ILE A 38 -3.04 3.25 0.34
N PRO A 39 -3.29 4.58 0.27
CA PRO A 39 -2.86 5.52 1.29
C PRO A 39 -3.28 5.06 2.69
N LYS A 40 -2.40 5.26 3.68
CA LYS A 40 -2.62 4.97 5.10
C LYS A 40 -2.79 3.48 5.48
N CYS A 41 -2.50 2.55 4.58
CA CYS A 41 -2.41 1.11 4.86
C CYS A 41 -0.98 0.63 5.19
N GLY A 42 -0.15 1.48 5.81
CA GLY A 42 1.22 1.14 6.23
C GLY A 42 2.25 1.05 5.10
N GLY A 43 1.95 1.58 3.90
CA GLY A 43 2.83 1.43 2.75
C GLY A 43 4.22 2.07 2.91
N THR A 44 4.39 3.13 3.71
CA THR A 44 5.74 3.69 3.99
C THR A 44 6.67 2.64 4.64
N SER A 45 6.18 1.88 5.61
CA SER A 45 6.94 0.83 6.29
C SER A 45 7.20 -0.33 5.33
N LEU A 46 6.20 -0.70 4.53
CA LEU A 46 6.33 -1.76 3.53
C LEU A 46 7.34 -1.42 2.43
N ILE A 47 7.33 -0.18 1.92
CA ILE A 47 8.30 0.31 0.92
C ILE A 47 9.74 0.16 1.41
N LYS A 48 10.01 0.36 2.70
CA LYS A 48 11.37 0.13 3.26
C LYS A 48 11.78 -1.34 3.18
N ILE A 49 10.83 -2.26 3.29
CA ILE A 49 11.08 -3.70 3.12
C ILE A 49 11.22 -4.05 1.65
N LEU A 50 10.35 -3.52 0.79
CA LEU A 50 10.42 -3.72 -0.66
C LEU A 50 11.76 -3.25 -1.22
N ASN A 51 12.32 -2.14 -0.73
CA ASN A 51 13.66 -1.67 -1.10
C ASN A 51 14.81 -2.60 -0.69
N LYS A 52 14.59 -3.51 0.27
CA LYS A 52 15.55 -4.59 0.57
C LYS A 52 15.44 -5.75 -0.42
N TRP A 53 14.27 -5.95 -1.03
CA TRP A 53 13.99 -7.06 -1.93
C TRP A 53 14.16 -6.71 -3.42
N PHE A 54 13.91 -5.46 -3.79
CA PHE A 54 13.75 -4.97 -5.16
C PHE A 54 14.33 -3.56 -5.33
N ILE A 55 14.50 -3.16 -6.60
CA ILE A 55 14.58 -1.76 -7.02
C ILE A 55 13.15 -1.25 -7.11
N VAL A 56 12.73 -0.41 -6.16
CA VAL A 56 11.37 0.14 -6.18
C VAL A 56 11.30 1.28 -7.18
N VAL A 57 10.39 1.16 -8.14
CA VAL A 57 10.06 2.19 -9.13
C VAL A 57 8.79 2.89 -8.66
N HIS A 58 8.90 4.19 -8.39
CA HIS A 58 7.84 4.99 -7.79
C HIS A 58 7.00 5.68 -8.86
N ASP A 59 5.71 5.34 -8.94
CA ASP A 59 4.70 6.01 -9.75
C ASP A 59 3.66 6.66 -8.83
N TYR A 60 4.10 7.71 -8.13
CA TYR A 60 3.28 8.51 -7.23
C TYR A 60 2.94 9.83 -7.91
N ARG A 61 1.80 10.43 -7.53
CA ARG A 61 1.49 11.82 -7.91
C ARG A 61 2.59 12.77 -7.45
N LYS A 62 2.72 13.90 -8.16
CA LYS A 62 3.59 14.99 -7.73
C LYS A 62 2.86 15.76 -6.64
N ASP A 63 3.30 15.61 -5.41
CA ASP A 63 2.70 16.26 -4.23
C ASP A 63 1.22 15.87 -4.05
N TRP A 64 0.40 16.78 -3.51
CA TRP A 64 -1.07 16.65 -3.40
C TRP A 64 -1.81 17.16 -4.63
N SER A 65 -1.08 17.43 -5.72
CA SER A 65 -1.72 17.87 -6.95
C SER A 65 -2.52 16.74 -7.58
N ASN A 66 -3.57 17.12 -8.32
CA ASN A 66 -4.30 16.19 -9.20
C ASN A 66 -3.49 15.85 -10.48
N SER A 67 -2.17 16.13 -10.49
CA SER A 67 -1.30 15.82 -11.63
C SER A 67 -0.49 14.56 -11.38
N HIS A 68 -0.68 13.57 -12.25
CA HIS A 68 0.18 12.40 -12.33
C HIS A 68 1.26 12.60 -13.37
N ARG A 69 2.43 11.99 -13.13
CA ARG A 69 3.48 11.90 -14.14
C ARG A 69 3.00 11.06 -15.32
N SER A 70 3.73 11.12 -16.43
CA SER A 70 3.51 10.17 -17.52
C SER A 70 3.70 8.71 -17.02
N PRO A 71 2.85 7.76 -17.46
CA PRO A 71 2.96 6.37 -17.07
C PRO A 71 4.36 5.80 -17.30
N ILE A 72 4.81 4.95 -16.38
CA ILE A 72 6.09 4.25 -16.50
C ILE A 72 5.95 3.19 -17.59
N ASN A 73 6.95 3.05 -18.46
CA ASN A 73 6.98 1.94 -19.41
C ASN A 73 7.28 0.61 -18.68
N ILE A 74 6.23 -0.07 -18.22
CA ILE A 74 6.35 -1.27 -17.40
C ILE A 74 6.91 -2.47 -18.16
N LYS A 75 6.95 -2.44 -19.50
CA LYS A 75 7.60 -3.47 -20.33
C LYS A 75 9.12 -3.48 -20.15
N LYS A 76 9.72 -2.38 -19.67
CA LYS A 76 11.15 -2.29 -19.34
C LYS A 76 11.48 -2.83 -17.94
N LEU A 77 10.48 -3.04 -17.09
CA LEU A 77 10.69 -3.56 -15.74
C LEU A 77 11.08 -5.04 -15.78
N ARG A 78 11.95 -5.44 -14.86
CA ARG A 78 12.48 -6.81 -14.71
C ARG A 78 12.14 -7.35 -13.33
N SER A 79 12.35 -8.64 -13.07
CA SER A 79 12.08 -9.29 -11.79
C SER A 79 12.82 -8.70 -10.57
N THR A 80 13.86 -7.91 -10.82
CA THR A 80 14.55 -7.12 -9.79
C THR A 80 13.79 -5.87 -9.38
N HIS A 81 12.72 -5.50 -10.07
CA HIS A 81 11.95 -4.28 -9.84
C HIS A 81 10.62 -4.58 -9.15
N CYS A 82 10.14 -3.58 -8.41
CA CYS A 82 8.78 -3.52 -7.90
C CYS A 82 8.19 -2.16 -8.25
N LEU A 83 7.12 -2.12 -9.03
CA LEU A 83 6.39 -0.88 -9.29
C LEU A 83 5.52 -0.58 -8.06
N ALA A 84 5.57 0.63 -7.53
CA ALA A 84 4.72 1.04 -6.42
C ALA A 84 4.14 2.42 -6.67
N GLY A 85 2.86 2.59 -6.40
CA GLY A 85 2.17 3.84 -6.70
C GLY A 85 0.85 4.04 -5.98
N HIS A 86 0.45 5.31 -5.97
CA HIS A 86 -0.81 5.85 -5.49
C HIS A 86 -1.69 6.09 -6.71
N TRP A 87 -2.70 5.23 -6.88
CA TRP A 87 -3.60 5.17 -8.03
C TRP A 87 -5.05 5.37 -7.60
N GLU A 88 -5.30 6.40 -6.77
CA GLU A 88 -6.60 6.66 -6.15
C GLU A 88 -7.47 7.72 -6.86
N LEU A 89 -6.95 8.42 -7.87
CA LEU A 89 -7.70 9.45 -8.58
C LEU A 89 -8.41 8.87 -9.82
N PRO A 90 -9.53 9.46 -10.25
CA PRO A 90 -10.15 9.14 -11.54
C PRO A 90 -9.14 9.19 -12.69
N GLU A 91 -9.28 8.29 -13.67
CA GLU A 91 -8.42 8.16 -14.87
C GLU A 91 -6.98 7.70 -14.60
N VAL A 92 -6.60 7.51 -13.33
CA VAL A 92 -5.28 7.01 -12.93
C VAL A 92 -5.39 5.82 -12.00
N TYR A 93 -6.55 5.18 -11.91
CA TYR A 93 -6.70 3.90 -11.22
C TYR A 93 -5.75 2.87 -11.84
N LEU A 94 -5.27 1.91 -11.02
CA LEU A 94 -4.26 0.96 -11.47
C LEU A 94 -4.69 0.22 -12.75
N LYS A 95 -5.96 -0.19 -12.83
CA LYS A 95 -6.53 -0.89 -13.99
C LYS A 95 -6.61 -0.03 -15.26
N GLU A 96 -6.71 1.29 -15.12
CA GLU A 96 -6.78 2.23 -16.24
C GLU A 96 -5.37 2.60 -16.70
N ARG A 97 -4.47 2.80 -15.74
CA ARG A 97 -3.11 3.25 -15.98
C ARG A 97 -2.20 2.13 -16.49
N TYR A 98 -2.40 0.91 -16.01
CA TYR A 98 -1.63 -0.28 -16.38
C TYR A 98 -2.53 -1.51 -16.49
N PRO A 99 -3.48 -1.57 -17.44
CA PRO A 99 -4.44 -2.68 -17.54
C PRO A 99 -3.77 -4.06 -17.62
N GLU A 100 -2.58 -4.15 -18.23
CA GLU A 100 -1.87 -5.41 -18.44
C GLU A 100 -1.45 -6.12 -17.14
N VAL A 101 -1.35 -5.40 -16.01
CA VAL A 101 -0.84 -6.00 -14.75
C VAL A 101 -1.78 -7.06 -14.17
N PHE A 102 -3.04 -7.08 -14.57
CA PHE A 102 -4.04 -8.04 -14.12
C PHE A 102 -4.25 -9.23 -15.06
N TYR A 103 -3.74 -9.16 -16.28
CA TYR A 103 -3.99 -10.18 -17.32
C TYR A 103 -2.71 -10.83 -17.88
N ASP A 104 -1.55 -10.18 -17.73
CA ASP A 104 -0.25 -10.75 -18.11
C ASP A 104 0.43 -11.37 -16.87
N ASP A 105 0.68 -12.68 -16.94
CA ASP A 105 1.31 -13.48 -15.89
C ASP A 105 2.71 -13.01 -15.49
N ARG A 106 3.33 -12.16 -16.31
CA ARG A 106 4.55 -11.44 -15.97
C ARG A 106 4.41 -10.58 -14.72
N TYR A 107 3.20 -10.11 -14.40
CA TYR A 107 2.96 -9.20 -13.29
C TYR A 107 2.27 -9.92 -12.12
N LYS A 108 2.67 -9.58 -10.90
CA LYS A 108 2.03 -10.05 -9.68
C LYS A 108 1.66 -8.85 -8.82
N VAL A 109 0.38 -8.49 -8.85
CA VAL A 109 -0.18 -7.34 -8.14
C VAL A 109 -0.49 -7.72 -6.71
N PHE A 110 -0.04 -6.91 -5.75
CA PHE A 110 -0.39 -7.09 -4.35
C PHE A 110 -0.72 -5.76 -3.70
N THR A 111 -1.47 -5.81 -2.61
CA THR A 111 -1.84 -4.62 -1.82
C THR A 111 -1.87 -4.93 -0.33
N PHE A 112 -2.04 -3.90 0.48
CA PHE A 112 -2.30 -4.01 1.91
C PHE A 112 -3.54 -3.19 2.23
N LEU A 113 -4.44 -3.81 3.00
CA LEU A 113 -5.63 -3.16 3.52
C LEU A 113 -5.46 -2.88 5.01
N ARG A 114 -6.39 -2.07 5.53
CA ARG A 114 -6.52 -1.72 6.93
C ARG A 114 -8.01 -1.76 7.27
N ASP A 115 -8.36 -1.97 8.54
CA ASP A 115 -9.74 -1.80 8.99
C ASP A 115 -10.29 -0.44 8.50
N PRO A 116 -11.49 -0.39 7.87
CA PRO A 116 -12.00 0.83 7.26
C PRO A 116 -12.13 2.03 8.21
N LEU A 117 -12.52 1.80 9.47
CA LEU A 117 -12.64 2.89 10.45
C LEU A 117 -11.25 3.40 10.83
N GLU A 118 -10.33 2.49 11.16
CA GLU A 118 -8.95 2.83 11.49
C GLU A 118 -8.22 3.51 10.31
N HIS A 119 -8.55 3.13 9.09
CA HIS A 119 -8.11 3.78 7.86
C HIS A 119 -8.62 5.23 7.78
N SER A 120 -9.93 5.43 7.90
CA SER A 120 -10.55 6.76 7.83
C SER A 120 -9.98 7.70 8.90
N LEU A 121 -9.87 7.22 10.14
CA LEU A 121 -9.26 7.97 11.25
C LEU A 121 -7.81 8.34 10.96
N SER A 122 -7.05 7.42 10.38
CA SER A 122 -5.66 7.68 10.01
C SER A 122 -5.51 8.65 8.85
N LEU A 123 -6.46 8.66 7.92
CA LEU A 123 -6.49 9.60 6.81
C LEU A 123 -6.86 11.00 7.31
N TYR A 124 -7.89 11.12 8.15
CA TYR A 124 -8.29 12.37 8.79
C TYR A 124 -7.12 13.07 9.50
N ARG A 125 -6.43 12.34 10.40
CA ARG A 125 -5.24 12.85 11.10
C ARG A 125 -4.18 13.35 10.14
N TYR A 126 -3.91 12.56 9.11
CA TYR A 126 -2.87 12.88 8.14
C TYR A 126 -3.22 14.15 7.37
N GLU A 127 -4.48 14.28 6.93
CA GLU A 127 -4.94 15.47 6.23
C GLU A 127 -4.88 16.70 7.13
N LYS A 128 -5.24 16.58 8.41
CA LYS A 128 -5.08 17.64 9.41
C LYS A 128 -3.64 18.06 9.62
N GLU A 129 -2.73 17.12 9.84
CA GLU A 129 -1.30 17.37 10.05
C GLU A 129 -0.62 18.03 8.84
N ASN A 130 -1.19 17.84 7.64
CA ASN A 130 -0.64 18.36 6.38
C ASN A 130 -1.47 19.51 5.80
N ASN A 131 -2.38 20.11 6.58
CA ASN A 131 -3.27 21.20 6.16
C ASN A 131 -4.01 20.91 4.84
N GLN A 132 -4.46 19.67 4.66
CA GLN A 132 -5.23 19.21 3.49
C GLN A 132 -6.75 19.22 3.75
N THR A 133 -7.18 19.58 4.97
CA THR A 133 -8.59 19.65 5.31
C THR A 133 -8.88 20.62 6.45
N ASP A 134 -9.89 21.46 6.26
CA ASP A 134 -10.42 22.35 7.29
C ASP A 134 -11.49 21.70 8.17
N ILE A 135 -12.01 20.53 7.77
CA ILE A 135 -13.07 19.79 8.47
C ILE A 135 -12.67 19.49 9.90
N THR A 136 -13.32 20.06 10.89
CA THR A 136 -12.96 19.85 12.32
C THR A 136 -13.70 18.67 12.91
N ASP A 137 -14.90 18.36 12.41
CA ASP A 137 -15.71 17.24 12.86
C ASP A 137 -15.34 15.96 12.11
N ILE A 138 -15.04 14.93 12.88
CA ILE A 138 -14.67 13.62 12.35
C ILE A 138 -15.86 12.91 11.69
N GLU A 139 -17.10 13.21 12.13
CA GLU A 139 -18.29 12.64 11.49
C GLU A 139 -18.51 13.21 10.09
N GLU A 140 -18.26 14.51 9.90
CA GLU A 140 -18.28 15.11 8.57
C GLU A 140 -17.25 14.42 7.67
N HIS A 141 -16.03 14.21 8.17
CA HIS A 141 -14.97 13.49 7.44
C HIS A 141 -15.39 12.09 6.98
N PHE A 142 -16.09 11.34 7.84
CA PHE A 142 -16.59 9.99 7.54
C PHE A 142 -17.54 9.93 6.34
N THR A 143 -18.21 11.02 6.02
CA THR A 143 -19.24 11.06 4.96
C THR A 143 -18.72 11.52 3.61
N ILE A 144 -17.54 12.14 3.56
CA ILE A 144 -17.04 12.78 2.32
C ILE A 144 -16.49 11.77 1.34
N ARG A 145 -15.92 10.67 1.83
CA ARG A 145 -15.34 9.62 0.98
C ARG A 145 -15.88 8.24 1.38
N PRO A 146 -17.18 7.99 1.17
CA PRO A 146 -17.76 6.70 1.50
C PRO A 146 -17.13 5.61 0.63
N ASN A 147 -16.83 4.47 1.23
CA ASN A 147 -16.21 3.33 0.58
C ASN A 147 -14.91 3.71 -0.17
N TYR A 148 -14.01 4.40 0.54
CA TYR A 148 -12.74 4.88 -0.01
C TYR A 148 -11.88 3.75 -0.58
N ILE A 149 -11.77 2.61 0.13
CA ILE A 149 -10.98 1.46 -0.32
C ILE A 149 -11.62 0.85 -1.58
N ALA A 150 -12.94 0.67 -1.59
CA ALA A 150 -13.67 0.15 -2.73
C ALA A 150 -13.51 1.05 -3.96
N THR A 151 -13.56 2.36 -3.78
CA THR A 151 -13.35 3.34 -4.86
C THR A 151 -11.98 3.16 -5.51
N ILE A 152 -10.91 3.05 -4.72
CA ILE A 152 -9.53 2.84 -5.23
C ILE A 152 -9.37 1.51 -5.96
N LEU A 153 -10.05 0.48 -5.47
CA LEU A 153 -10.02 -0.86 -6.09
C LEU A 153 -10.98 -0.98 -7.28
N ASN A 154 -11.80 0.06 -7.55
CA ASN A 154 -12.95 0.03 -8.44
C ASN A 154 -13.88 -1.18 -8.18
N ALA A 155 -14.16 -1.42 -6.90
CA ALA A 155 -14.99 -2.52 -6.42
C ALA A 155 -16.36 -2.02 -5.92
N ASP A 156 -17.36 -2.89 -5.98
CA ASP A 156 -18.70 -2.71 -5.44
C ASP A 156 -19.18 -3.99 -4.74
N GLU A 157 -20.41 -3.98 -4.20
CA GLU A 157 -20.99 -5.13 -3.51
C GLU A 157 -21.08 -6.41 -4.36
N LYS A 158 -21.14 -6.27 -5.69
CA LYS A 158 -21.35 -7.38 -6.62
C LYS A 158 -20.01 -7.99 -7.04
N ASN A 159 -18.96 -7.20 -7.18
CA ASN A 159 -17.70 -7.63 -7.78
C ASN A 159 -16.51 -7.70 -6.80
N TYR A 160 -16.65 -7.25 -5.54
CA TYR A 160 -15.50 -7.09 -4.65
C TYR A 160 -14.66 -8.36 -4.46
N LYS A 161 -15.29 -9.54 -4.42
CA LYS A 161 -14.57 -10.82 -4.30
C LYS A 161 -13.70 -11.08 -5.53
N GLU A 162 -14.29 -10.89 -6.72
CA GLU A 162 -13.58 -11.06 -7.99
C GLU A 162 -12.39 -10.10 -8.08
N ILE A 163 -12.58 -8.83 -7.70
CA ILE A 163 -11.50 -7.84 -7.68
C ILE A 163 -10.39 -8.26 -6.74
N ILE A 164 -10.71 -8.68 -5.51
CA ILE A 164 -9.71 -9.13 -4.53
C ILE A 164 -9.01 -10.41 -4.96
N ASP A 165 -9.70 -11.32 -5.65
CA ASP A 165 -9.14 -12.59 -6.13
C ASP A 165 -8.13 -12.42 -7.27
N ARG A 166 -8.17 -11.29 -8.00
CA ARG A 166 -7.16 -10.95 -9.01
C ARG A 166 -5.82 -10.56 -8.40
N TYR A 167 -5.76 -10.20 -7.12
CA TYR A 167 -4.50 -9.85 -6.46
C TYR A 167 -3.74 -11.14 -6.12
N PHE A 168 -2.47 -11.16 -6.51
CA PHE A 168 -1.52 -12.20 -6.10
C PHE A 168 -1.45 -12.33 -4.58
N PHE A 169 -1.54 -11.21 -3.86
CA PHE A 169 -1.55 -11.19 -2.41
C PHE A 169 -2.25 -9.93 -1.87
N VAL A 170 -2.99 -10.08 -0.77
CA VAL A 170 -3.60 -8.97 -0.03
C VAL A 170 -3.22 -9.10 1.45
N GLY A 171 -2.39 -8.19 1.93
CA GLY A 171 -2.00 -8.12 3.34
C GLY A 171 -2.98 -7.30 4.17
N ILE A 172 -2.93 -7.48 5.49
CA ILE A 172 -3.73 -6.73 6.48
C ILE A 172 -2.79 -6.01 7.44
N LEU A 173 -2.96 -4.69 7.60
CA LEU A 173 -2.08 -3.85 8.44
C LEU A 173 -2.08 -4.30 9.91
N GLU A 174 -3.23 -4.67 10.44
CA GLU A 174 -3.43 -5.18 11.81
C GLU A 174 -2.76 -6.55 12.02
N ARG A 175 -2.28 -7.18 10.93
CA ARG A 175 -1.54 -8.43 10.89
C ARG A 175 -0.26 -8.27 10.06
N MET A 176 0.35 -7.08 10.07
CA MET A 176 1.44 -6.72 9.15
C MET A 176 2.62 -7.70 9.23
N ASP A 177 3.07 -8.12 10.42
CA ASP A 177 4.17 -9.07 10.58
C ASP A 177 3.85 -10.43 9.91
N LYS A 178 2.64 -10.95 10.12
CA LYS A 178 2.18 -12.20 9.48
C LYS A 178 2.02 -12.04 7.98
N SER A 179 1.44 -10.92 7.55
CA SER A 179 1.27 -10.59 6.13
C SER A 179 2.61 -10.52 5.40
N ILE A 180 3.63 -9.89 6.00
CA ILE A 180 4.97 -9.81 5.41
C ILE A 180 5.68 -11.15 5.45
N THR A 181 5.49 -11.96 6.49
CA THR A 181 6.03 -13.32 6.54
C THR A 181 5.52 -14.13 5.35
N ILE A 182 4.19 -14.18 5.17
CA ILE A 182 3.54 -14.90 4.05
C ILE A 182 4.00 -14.33 2.71
N LEU A 183 3.95 -13.01 2.52
CA LEU A 183 4.40 -12.38 1.29
C LEU A 183 5.87 -12.75 0.99
N SER A 184 6.75 -12.70 1.98
CA SER A 184 8.17 -13.04 1.80
C SER A 184 8.38 -14.49 1.37
N ASN A 185 7.59 -15.42 1.91
CA ASN A 185 7.62 -16.83 1.51
C ASN A 185 7.10 -17.02 0.09
N LEU A 186 5.96 -16.40 -0.25
CA LEU A 186 5.36 -16.42 -1.59
C LEU A 186 6.33 -15.94 -2.69
N ILE A 187 7.08 -14.88 -2.41
CA ILE A 187 8.03 -14.28 -3.36
C ILE A 187 9.47 -14.80 -3.21
N ARG A 188 9.69 -15.76 -2.30
CA ARG A 188 10.99 -16.37 -2.00
C ARG A 188 12.07 -15.35 -1.62
N LYS A 189 11.72 -14.40 -0.77
CA LYS A 189 12.63 -13.38 -0.23
C LYS A 189 12.83 -13.60 1.25
N LYS A 190 13.98 -13.13 1.75
CA LYS A 190 14.29 -13.18 3.18
C LYS A 190 13.27 -12.36 3.97
N HIS A 191 12.73 -12.95 5.04
CA HIS A 191 11.92 -12.23 6.01
C HIS A 191 12.77 -11.19 6.77
N TYR A 192 12.23 -9.99 6.96
CA TYR A 192 12.86 -8.94 7.75
C TYR A 192 11.89 -8.48 8.83
N LYS A 193 12.39 -8.27 10.05
CA LYS A 193 11.63 -7.57 11.09
C LYS A 193 11.28 -6.17 10.58
N ILE A 194 10.02 -5.82 10.74
CA ILE A 194 9.48 -4.54 10.31
C ILE A 194 9.81 -3.52 11.39
N PRO A 195 10.55 -2.44 11.08
CA PRO A 195 10.57 -1.30 11.97
C PRO A 195 9.16 -0.70 11.96
N TRP A 196 8.43 -0.78 13.07
CA TRP A 196 7.12 -0.14 13.18
C TRP A 196 7.32 1.37 13.25
N ILE A 197 7.35 1.98 12.06
CA ILE A 197 7.56 3.41 11.87
C ILE A 197 6.19 4.08 11.79
N ASN A 198 6.07 5.26 12.42
CA ASN A 198 4.84 6.04 12.52
C ASN A 198 3.76 5.34 13.34
N LYS A 199 4.07 4.99 14.60
CA LYS A 199 3.00 4.83 15.60
C LYS A 199 2.26 6.15 15.67
N THR A 200 1.04 6.16 15.14
CA THR A 200 0.15 7.31 15.23
C THR A 200 0.04 7.73 16.69
N LYS A 201 0.33 8.99 17.00
CA LYS A 201 0.02 9.53 18.32
C LYS A 201 -1.50 9.53 18.44
N LEU A 202 -2.04 8.71 19.34
CA LEU A 202 -3.47 8.70 19.61
C LEU A 202 -3.82 10.01 20.33
N ASP A 203 -4.52 10.92 19.66
CA ASP A 203 -5.21 12.02 20.33
C ASP A 203 -6.62 11.58 20.75
N SER A 204 -7.30 12.41 21.55
CA SER A 204 -8.64 12.11 22.07
C SER A 204 -9.72 12.02 20.99
N ASN A 205 -9.57 12.72 19.87
CA ASN A 205 -10.63 12.90 18.88
C ASN A 205 -10.57 11.84 17.79
N THR A 206 -9.48 11.09 17.72
CA THR A 206 -9.21 10.11 16.67
C THR A 206 -8.97 8.72 17.22
N ASN A 207 -9.10 8.54 18.55
CA ASN A 207 -9.15 7.23 19.16
C ASN A 207 -10.54 6.61 18.90
N SER A 208 -10.58 5.50 18.15
CA SER A 208 -11.81 4.75 17.85
C SER A 208 -12.54 4.30 19.12
N GLU A 209 -11.83 4.03 20.21
CA GLU A 209 -12.41 3.65 21.51
C GLU A 209 -13.25 4.77 22.15
N LYS A 210 -13.06 6.02 21.74
CA LYS A 210 -13.81 7.17 22.24
C LYS A 210 -15.04 7.50 21.40
N LEU A 211 -15.22 6.85 20.25
CA LEU A 211 -16.39 7.05 19.40
C LEU A 211 -17.59 6.29 19.98
N SER A 212 -18.73 6.97 20.08
CA SER A 212 -19.98 6.31 20.51
C SER A 212 -20.43 5.26 19.50
N LYS A 213 -21.01 4.17 19.99
CA LYS A 213 -21.54 3.08 19.15
C LYS A 213 -22.43 3.54 17.97
N PRO A 214 -23.40 4.47 18.15
CA PRO A 214 -24.22 4.95 17.03
C PRO A 214 -23.40 5.56 15.88
N LYS A 215 -22.31 6.28 16.18
CA LYS A 215 -21.41 6.85 15.16
C LYS A 215 -20.65 5.76 14.40
N ILE A 216 -20.18 4.74 15.11
CA ILE A 216 -19.49 3.58 14.51
C ILE A 216 -20.46 2.81 13.61
N ASP A 217 -21.69 2.57 14.06
CA ASP A 217 -22.68 1.83 13.29
C ASP A 217 -23.06 2.59 12.01
N LYS A 218 -23.28 3.92 12.12
CA LYS A 218 -23.50 4.79 10.95
C LYS A 218 -22.31 4.78 9.98
N PHE A 219 -21.07 4.84 10.50
CA PHE A 219 -19.87 4.73 9.66
C PHE A 219 -19.83 3.42 8.88
N LYS A 220 -20.12 2.30 9.56
CA LYS A 220 -20.14 0.96 8.96
C LYS A 220 -21.20 0.83 7.88
N GLU A 221 -22.37 1.41 8.09
CA GLU A 221 -23.46 1.42 7.10
C GLU A 221 -23.03 2.14 5.82
N ILE A 222 -22.47 3.33 5.96
CA ILE A 222 -21.98 4.16 4.84
C ILE A 222 -20.84 3.46 4.09
N ASN A 223 -19.94 2.81 4.85
CA ASN A 223 -18.72 2.16 4.34
C ASN A 223 -18.87 0.64 4.22
N LYS A 224 -20.08 0.15 3.93
CA LYS A 224 -20.38 -1.30 3.88
C LYS A 224 -19.49 -2.07 2.90
N VAL A 225 -19.15 -1.49 1.76
CA VAL A 225 -18.36 -2.17 0.72
C VAL A 225 -16.90 -2.32 1.17
N ASP A 226 -16.35 -1.29 1.81
CA ASP A 226 -15.00 -1.37 2.40
C ASP A 226 -14.92 -2.49 3.44
N TYR A 227 -15.95 -2.65 4.26
CA TYR A 227 -16.02 -3.77 5.22
C TYR A 227 -16.18 -5.13 4.54
N LEU A 228 -16.95 -5.24 3.45
CA LEU A 228 -17.04 -6.48 2.67
C LEU A 228 -15.66 -6.87 2.10
N ILE A 229 -14.94 -5.91 1.53
CA ILE A 229 -13.58 -6.08 1.01
C ILE A 229 -12.62 -6.52 2.12
N TYR A 230 -12.58 -5.75 3.21
CA TYR A 230 -11.67 -6.02 4.33
C TYR A 230 -11.92 -7.39 4.95
N ASN A 231 -13.18 -7.73 5.25
CA ASN A 231 -13.52 -9.01 5.87
C ASN A 231 -13.19 -10.19 4.96
N TYR A 232 -13.40 -10.04 3.65
CA TYR A 232 -13.05 -11.09 2.69
C TYR A 232 -11.54 -11.30 2.59
N ALA A 233 -10.76 -10.22 2.47
CA ALA A 233 -9.31 -10.29 2.48
C ALA A 233 -8.75 -10.86 3.79
N LEU A 234 -9.31 -10.45 4.94
CA LEU A 234 -8.93 -10.96 6.25
C LEU A 234 -9.20 -12.46 6.38
N LYS A 235 -10.35 -12.94 5.89
CA LYS A 235 -10.66 -14.37 5.85
C LYS A 235 -9.62 -15.15 5.02
N LYS A 236 -9.25 -14.63 3.85
CA LYS A 236 -8.20 -15.23 3.01
C LYS A 236 -6.84 -15.26 3.70
N LEU A 237 -6.44 -14.16 4.35
CA LEU A 237 -5.20 -14.11 5.11
C LEU A 237 -5.18 -15.11 6.26
N ASN A 238 -6.28 -15.21 7.04
CA ASN A 238 -6.37 -16.16 8.15
C ASN A 238 -6.29 -17.61 7.67
N ALA A 239 -6.86 -17.93 6.51
CA ALA A 239 -6.71 -19.26 5.90
C ALA A 239 -5.23 -19.54 5.56
N MET A 240 -4.50 -18.56 5.00
CA MET A 240 -3.06 -18.70 4.75
C MET A 240 -2.23 -18.84 6.02
N ILE A 241 -2.55 -18.09 7.09
CA ILE A 241 -1.85 -18.17 8.38
C ILE A 241 -1.97 -19.56 9.01
N ASN A 242 -3.10 -20.24 8.81
CA ASN A 242 -3.38 -21.54 9.39
C ASN A 242 -2.96 -22.72 8.48
N ASP A 243 -2.55 -22.45 7.24
CA ASP A 243 -2.08 -23.48 6.32
C ASP A 243 -0.55 -23.66 6.50
N PRO A 244 -0.08 -24.87 6.87
CA PRO A 244 1.33 -25.15 7.13
C PRO A 244 2.24 -24.99 5.89
N LYS A 245 1.67 -24.80 4.69
CA LYS A 245 2.43 -24.49 3.47
C LYS A 245 3.05 -23.10 3.46
N TYR A 246 2.56 -22.16 4.28
CA TYR A 246 2.97 -20.75 4.26
C TYR A 246 3.81 -20.31 5.44
#